data_AF-A0A929STH4-F1
#
_entry.id   AF-A0A929STH4-F1
#
_cell.length_a   1.000
_cell.length_b   1.000
_cell.length_c   1.000
_cell.angle_alpha   90.00
_cell.angle_beta   90.00
_cell.angle_gamma   90.00
#
_symmetry.space_group_name_H-M   'P 1'
#
loop_
_entity.id
_entity.type
_entity.pdbx_description
1 polymer ?
#
loop_
_entity_poly.entity_id
_entity_poly.type
_entity_poly.pdbx_seq_one_letter_code
_entity_poly.pdbx_strand_id
1 'polypeptide(L)'
;MHNDKIEEKLKTLPDNPGVYLMKNSNGKIIYVGKAVVLKNRVRQYFRKTEKTARIEKMVSLIHDFEYIITDTEDEALILECNLIKKYKPKFNVLLKDDKTYPYIKVGEKNGRPLIQLTRNLVKDGSKYYGPYPSVWSAKEMIKYIKDIYMSILNRPFLDETLKNEEKEKIYQEIKRVLSRKYR
;
A
#
# COMPACT_ATOMS: atom_id res chain seq x y z
N MET A 1 26.30 25.20 -3.89
CA MET A 1 25.84 25.38 -5.28
C MET A 1 25.34 24.03 -5.85
N HIS A 2 24.30 23.46 -5.23
CA HIS A 2 23.80 22.10 -5.58
C HIS A 2 22.34 22.09 -6.07
N ASN A 3 21.70 23.25 -6.19
CA ASN A 3 20.25 23.32 -6.34
C ASN A 3 19.80 23.26 -7.81
N ASP A 4 20.55 23.83 -8.75
CA ASP A 4 20.08 24.04 -10.12
C ASP A 4 19.73 22.72 -10.84
N LYS A 5 20.56 21.68 -10.67
CA LYS A 5 20.30 20.35 -11.26
C LYS A 5 19.05 19.68 -10.69
N ILE A 6 18.82 19.81 -9.38
CA ILE A 6 17.62 19.27 -8.73
C ILE A 6 16.39 20.07 -9.17
N GLU A 7 16.48 21.39 -9.21
CA GLU A 7 15.38 22.27 -9.65
C GLU A 7 14.95 21.98 -11.08
N GLU A 8 15.88 21.76 -12.02
CA GLU A 8 15.55 21.33 -13.38
C GLU A 8 14.89 19.95 -13.40
N LYS A 9 15.42 18.97 -12.66
CA LYS A 9 14.80 17.64 -12.55
C LYS A 9 13.37 17.71 -12.00
N LEU A 10 13.12 18.57 -11.02
CA LEU A 10 11.79 18.77 -10.44
C LEU A 10 10.76 19.30 -11.44
N LYS A 11 11.19 20.02 -12.50
CA LYS A 11 10.29 20.49 -13.58
C LYS A 11 9.78 19.33 -14.44
N THR A 12 10.60 18.30 -14.62
CA THR A 12 10.30 17.13 -15.48
C THR A 12 9.46 16.04 -14.81
N LEU A 13 9.13 16.18 -13.53
CA LEU A 13 8.38 15.16 -12.79
C LEU A 13 6.98 14.92 -13.37
N PRO A 14 6.60 13.65 -13.59
CA PRO A 14 5.29 13.28 -14.12
C PRO A 14 4.20 13.39 -13.05
N ASP A 15 2.94 13.47 -13.50
CA ASP A 15 1.75 13.43 -12.67
C ASP A 15 1.18 12.01 -12.46
N ASN A 16 1.92 10.97 -12.88
CA ASN A 16 1.58 9.57 -12.66
C ASN A 16 1.90 9.08 -11.23
N PRO A 17 1.29 7.94 -10.82
CA PRO A 17 1.75 7.20 -9.66
C PRO A 17 3.12 6.56 -9.92
N GLY A 18 3.81 6.25 -8.83
CA GLY A 18 5.10 5.60 -8.92
C GLY A 18 5.92 5.65 -7.64
N VAL A 19 7.18 5.24 -7.75
CA VAL A 19 8.13 5.17 -6.65
C VAL A 19 9.30 6.11 -6.91
N TYR A 20 9.71 6.88 -5.91
CA TYR A 20 10.89 7.75 -5.96
C TYR A 20 11.99 7.25 -5.02
N LEU A 21 13.24 7.44 -5.43
CA LEU A 21 14.44 7.03 -4.72
C LEU A 21 15.33 8.25 -4.50
N MET A 22 15.59 8.60 -3.24
CA MET A 22 16.48 9.70 -2.88
C MET A 22 17.90 9.18 -2.69
N LYS A 23 18.88 9.86 -3.29
CA LYS A 23 20.31 9.49 -3.26
C LYS A 23 21.14 10.56 -2.58
N ASN A 24 22.18 10.12 -1.87
CA ASN A 24 23.19 11.03 -1.34
C ASN A 24 24.30 11.33 -2.36
N SER A 25 25.30 12.13 -1.98
CA SER A 25 26.44 12.52 -2.82
C SER A 25 27.25 11.35 -3.38
N ASN A 26 27.19 10.20 -2.72
CA ASN A 26 27.92 8.99 -3.13
C ASN A 26 27.04 8.08 -4.01
N GLY A 27 25.87 8.56 -4.46
CA GLY A 27 24.90 7.77 -5.23
C GLY A 27 24.14 6.72 -4.42
N LYS A 28 24.33 6.64 -3.10
CA LYS A 28 23.66 5.65 -2.25
C LYS A 28 22.20 6.05 -2.03
N ILE A 29 21.29 5.10 -2.22
CA ILE A 29 19.86 5.29 -1.92
C ILE A 29 19.68 5.40 -0.40
N ILE A 30 19.21 6.56 0.05
CA ILE A 30 19.00 6.88 1.46
C ILE A 30 17.53 6.83 1.87
N TYR A 31 16.61 6.94 0.90
CA TYR A 31 15.17 6.84 1.12
C TYR A 31 14.47 6.36 -0.16
N VAL A 32 13.40 5.58 0.02
CA VAL A 32 12.46 5.17 -1.04
C VAL A 32 11.05 5.50 -0.57
N GLY A 33 10.21 6.05 -1.45
CA GLY A 33 8.81 6.31 -1.14
C GLY A 33 7.91 6.18 -2.36
N LYS A 34 6.63 5.85 -2.16
CA LYS A 34 5.61 5.87 -3.22
C LYS A 34 4.82 7.18 -3.26
N ALA A 35 4.26 7.48 -4.42
CA ALA A 35 3.38 8.62 -4.65
C ALA A 35 2.21 8.23 -5.55
N VAL A 36 1.03 8.81 -5.29
CA VAL A 36 -0.09 8.80 -6.24
C VAL A 36 0.21 9.76 -7.40
N VAL A 37 0.90 10.86 -7.10
CA VAL A 37 1.37 11.86 -8.08
C VAL A 37 2.81 12.21 -7.74
N LEU A 38 3.77 11.71 -8.53
CA LEU A 38 5.20 11.89 -8.30
C LEU A 38 5.59 13.38 -8.19
N LYS A 39 5.11 14.21 -9.12
CA LYS A 39 5.32 15.67 -9.14
C LYS A 39 5.00 16.34 -7.81
N ASN A 40 3.84 16.05 -7.24
CA ASN A 40 3.40 16.69 -5.99
C ASN A 40 4.24 16.21 -4.82
N ARG A 41 4.47 14.89 -4.74
CA ARG A 41 5.11 14.28 -3.59
C ARG A 41 6.59 14.63 -3.49
N VAL A 42 7.32 14.56 -4.60
CA VAL A 42 8.77 14.84 -4.62
C VAL A 42 9.04 16.32 -4.38
N ARG A 43 8.27 17.23 -5.01
CA ARG A 43 8.42 18.68 -4.80
C ARG A 43 8.18 19.11 -3.36
N GLN A 44 7.33 18.39 -2.60
CA GLN A 44 7.06 18.71 -1.20
C GLN A 44 8.32 18.72 -0.32
N TYR A 45 9.31 17.87 -0.63
CA TYR A 45 10.55 17.82 0.15
C TYR A 45 11.41 19.08 0.02
N PHE A 46 11.34 19.76 -1.13
CA PHE A 46 12.19 20.91 -1.46
C PHE A 46 11.51 22.26 -1.23
N ARG A 47 10.21 22.27 -0.90
CA ARG A 47 9.50 23.49 -0.50
C ARG A 47 9.86 23.89 0.92
N LYS A 48 9.90 25.20 1.21
CA LYS A 48 10.02 25.72 2.59
C LYS A 48 8.69 25.54 3.31
N THR A 49 8.58 24.45 4.05
CA THR A 49 7.43 24.09 4.89
C THR A 49 7.97 23.49 6.18
N GLU A 50 7.19 23.55 7.26
CA GLU A 50 7.52 22.82 8.49
C GLU A 50 7.67 21.32 8.20
N LYS A 51 8.78 20.76 8.69
CA LYS A 51 9.14 19.34 8.56
C LYS A 51 9.65 18.86 9.91
N THR A 52 9.54 17.56 10.15
CA THR A 52 10.20 16.98 11.32
C THR A 52 11.72 17.00 11.13
N ALA A 53 12.49 17.15 12.21
CA ALA A 53 13.95 17.17 12.17
C ALA A 53 14.56 15.97 11.42
N ARG A 54 13.90 14.81 11.48
CA ARG A 54 14.28 13.60 10.74
C ARG A 54 14.16 13.77 9.23
N ILE A 55 13.08 14.39 8.76
CA ILE A 55 12.86 14.65 7.33
C ILE A 55 13.83 15.75 6.87
N GLU A 56 14.03 16.81 7.64
CA GLU A 56 15.02 17.85 7.30
C GLU A 56 16.43 17.30 7.19
N LYS A 57 16.81 16.40 8.11
CA LYS A 57 18.10 15.71 8.04
C LYS A 57 18.21 14.82 6.81
N MET A 58 17.12 14.14 6.42
CA MET A 58 17.11 13.36 5.19
C MET A 58 17.28 14.26 3.96
N VAL A 59 16.51 15.35 3.88
CA VAL A 59 16.52 16.30 2.75
C VAL A 59 17.87 16.96 2.58
N SER A 60 18.53 17.36 3.67
CA SER A 60 19.88 17.96 3.61
C SER A 60 20.97 16.99 3.11
N LEU A 61 20.70 15.68 3.07
CA LEU A 61 21.60 14.68 2.51
C LEU A 61 21.26 14.29 1.07
N ILE A 62 20.16 14.81 0.50
CA ILE A 62 19.76 14.51 -0.88
C ILE A 62 20.67 15.28 -1.82
N HIS A 63 21.32 14.55 -2.71
CA HIS A 63 22.13 15.08 -3.79
C HIS A 63 21.50 14.81 -5.16
N ASP A 64 20.72 13.73 -5.28
CA ASP A 64 19.96 13.41 -6.49
C ASP A 64 18.72 12.57 -6.14
N PHE A 65 17.79 12.43 -7.08
CA PHE A 65 16.67 11.50 -6.97
C PHE A 65 16.35 10.83 -8.30
N GLU A 66 15.77 9.64 -8.24
CA GLU A 66 15.21 8.90 -9.37
C GLU A 66 13.74 8.58 -9.12
N TYR A 67 13.02 8.21 -10.17
CA TYR A 67 11.66 7.72 -10.06
C TYR A 67 11.37 6.63 -11.10
N ILE A 68 10.39 5.79 -10.78
CA ILE A 68 9.83 4.76 -11.65
C ILE A 68 8.33 4.99 -11.68
N ILE A 69 7.77 5.19 -12.87
CA ILE A 69 6.33 5.33 -13.08
C ILE A 69 5.68 3.94 -12.99
N THR A 70 4.49 3.88 -12.40
CA THR A 70 3.63 2.69 -12.40
C THR A 70 2.27 3.05 -12.98
N ASP A 71 1.48 2.05 -13.37
CA ASP A 71 0.15 2.28 -13.93
C ASP A 71 -0.88 2.50 -12.81
N THR A 72 -0.66 1.88 -11.65
CA THR A 72 -1.56 1.98 -10.49
C THR A 72 -0.82 2.30 -9.19
N GLU A 73 -1.57 2.74 -8.17
CA GLU A 73 -1.05 2.93 -6.82
C GLU A 73 -0.65 1.60 -6.16
N ASP A 74 -1.38 0.53 -6.45
CA ASP A 74 -1.13 -0.81 -5.92
C ASP A 74 0.21 -1.37 -6.42
N GLU A 75 0.52 -1.17 -7.69
CA GLU A 75 1.85 -1.47 -8.23
C GLU A 75 2.95 -0.65 -7.57
N ALA A 76 2.71 0.65 -7.33
CA ALA A 76 3.66 1.51 -6.63
C ALA A 76 3.94 1.00 -5.21
N LEU A 77 2.91 0.51 -4.50
CA LEU A 77 3.07 -0.12 -3.19
C LEU A 77 3.96 -1.37 -3.27
N ILE A 78 3.69 -2.27 -4.22
CA ILE A 78 4.49 -3.50 -4.37
C ILE A 78 5.95 -3.15 -4.70
N LEU A 79 6.16 -2.25 -5.65
CA LEU A 79 7.50 -1.84 -6.09
C LEU A 79 8.26 -1.15 -4.96
N GLU A 80 7.63 -0.24 -4.22
CA GLU A 80 8.23 0.43 -3.07
C GLU A 80 8.71 -0.59 -2.03
N CYS A 81 7.86 -1.56 -1.67
CA CYS A 81 8.23 -2.61 -0.72
C CYS A 81 9.47 -3.38 -1.19
N ASN A 82 9.51 -3.78 -2.47
CA ASN A 82 10.63 -4.51 -3.05
C ASN A 82 11.92 -3.68 -3.03
N LEU A 83 11.85 -2.38 -3.36
CA LEU A 83 13.01 -1.48 -3.37
C LEU A 83 13.51 -1.18 -1.94
N ILE A 84 12.63 -1.01 -0.96
CA ILE A 84 13.03 -0.85 0.45
C ILE A 84 13.76 -2.10 0.94
N LYS A 85 13.26 -3.30 0.62
CA LYS A 85 13.92 -4.56 0.99
C LYS A 85 15.27 -4.74 0.31
N LYS A 86 15.36 -4.39 -0.99
CA LYS A 86 16.58 -4.47 -1.78
C LYS A 86 17.67 -3.53 -1.26
N TYR A 87 17.33 -2.27 -1.00
CA TYR A 87 18.32 -1.23 -0.69
C TYR A 87 18.48 -0.94 0.82
N LYS A 88 17.54 -1.40 1.66
CA LYS A 88 17.45 -1.12 3.11
C LYS A 88 17.82 0.33 3.47
N PRO A 89 17.20 1.35 2.85
CA PRO A 89 17.69 2.72 2.92
C PRO A 89 17.67 3.27 4.35
N LYS A 90 18.67 4.08 4.72
CA LYS A 90 18.85 4.58 6.10
C LYS A 90 17.57 5.21 6.68
N PHE A 91 16.86 6.02 5.89
CA PHE A 91 15.70 6.78 6.35
C PHE A 91 14.33 6.09 6.16
N ASN A 92 14.25 4.87 5.62
CA ASN A 92 13.03 4.07 5.74
C ASN A 92 12.94 3.48 7.16
N VAL A 93 11.78 3.47 7.80
CA VAL A 93 11.60 2.79 9.12
C VAL A 93 10.87 1.47 8.93
N LEU A 94 9.77 1.53 8.18
CA LEU A 94 8.93 0.39 7.87
C LEU A 94 9.50 -0.41 6.69
N LEU A 95 9.09 -1.67 6.59
CA LEU A 95 9.36 -2.57 5.45
C LEU A 95 10.85 -2.88 5.20
N LYS A 96 11.72 -2.59 6.17
CA LYS A 96 13.12 -3.03 6.18
C LYS A 96 13.27 -4.50 6.59
N ASP A 97 12.31 -5.00 7.34
CA ASP A 97 12.19 -6.41 7.71
C ASP A 97 11.49 -7.21 6.59
N ASP A 98 11.30 -8.51 6.78
CA ASP A 98 10.69 -9.36 5.76
C ASP A 98 9.18 -9.09 5.55
N LYS A 99 8.59 -8.12 6.26
CA LYS A 99 7.17 -7.78 6.12
C LYS A 99 6.85 -7.23 4.74
N THR A 100 5.76 -7.73 4.18
CA THR A 100 5.11 -7.23 2.96
C THR A 100 3.86 -6.43 3.32
N TYR A 101 3.34 -5.70 2.34
CA TYR A 101 2.01 -5.10 2.45
C TYR A 101 0.93 -6.18 2.65
N PRO A 102 0.00 -6.00 3.61
CA PRO A 102 -1.06 -6.96 3.87
C PRO A 102 -2.10 -7.03 2.74
N TYR A 103 -2.73 -8.18 2.63
CA TYR A 103 -3.86 -8.47 1.77
C TYR A 103 -5.03 -9.00 2.62
N ILE A 104 -6.24 -8.86 2.11
CA ILE A 104 -7.42 -9.55 2.62
C ILE A 104 -7.61 -10.82 1.79
N LYS A 105 -7.49 -11.98 2.44
CA LYS A 105 -7.83 -13.27 1.87
C LYS A 105 -9.30 -13.54 2.09
N VAL A 106 -10.00 -13.89 1.01
CA VAL A 106 -11.38 -14.32 0.98
C VAL A 106 -11.45 -15.73 0.40
N GLY A 107 -11.88 -16.68 1.21
CA GLY A 107 -11.98 -18.08 0.82
C GLY A 107 -13.07 -18.78 1.62
N GLU A 108 -12.94 -20.09 1.73
CA GLU A 108 -13.81 -20.92 2.55
C GLU A 108 -12.97 -21.73 3.54
N LYS A 109 -13.51 -21.94 4.74
CA LYS A 109 -12.98 -22.89 5.71
C LYS A 109 -14.13 -23.65 6.34
N ASN A 110 -14.13 -24.97 6.21
CA ASN A 110 -15.16 -25.86 6.76
C ASN A 110 -16.60 -25.46 6.33
N GLY A 111 -16.84 -25.13 5.06
CA GLY A 111 -18.18 -24.74 4.59
C GLY A 111 -18.61 -23.34 5.03
N ARG A 112 -17.68 -22.47 5.46
CA ARG A 112 -17.96 -21.11 5.95
C ARG A 112 -17.08 -20.07 5.25
N PRO A 113 -17.63 -18.88 4.91
CA PRO A 113 -16.82 -17.77 4.40
C PRO A 113 -15.70 -17.39 5.37
N LEU A 114 -14.47 -17.36 4.86
CA LEU A 114 -13.29 -16.93 5.59
C LEU A 114 -12.83 -15.58 5.03
N ILE A 115 -12.80 -14.56 5.90
CA ILE A 115 -12.17 -13.26 5.61
C ILE A 115 -11.06 -13.05 6.62
N GLN A 116 -9.82 -13.01 6.16
CA GLN A 116 -8.67 -12.82 7.06
C GLN A 116 -7.59 -11.95 6.45
N LEU A 117 -6.86 -11.26 7.31
CA LEU A 117 -5.66 -10.54 6.92
C LEU A 117 -4.50 -11.52 6.73
N THR A 118 -3.77 -11.38 5.64
CA THR A 118 -2.57 -12.20 5.35
C THR A 118 -1.48 -11.35 4.70
N ARG A 119 -0.24 -11.81 4.78
CA ARG A 119 0.89 -11.30 3.98
C ARG A 119 1.41 -12.34 2.99
N ASN A 120 0.90 -13.56 3.10
CA ASN A 120 1.29 -14.71 2.31
C ASN A 120 0.20 -14.95 1.26
N LEU A 121 0.61 -14.83 0.00
CA LEU A 121 -0.20 -15.20 -1.15
C LEU A 121 0.15 -16.65 -1.51
N VAL A 122 -0.79 -17.56 -1.37
CA VAL A 122 -0.61 -18.98 -1.68
C VAL A 122 -1.67 -19.45 -2.67
N LYS A 123 -1.37 -20.46 -3.47
CA LYS A 123 -2.30 -21.03 -4.46
C LYS A 123 -3.23 -22.05 -3.80
N ASP A 124 -4.12 -21.58 -2.93
CA ASP A 124 -5.05 -22.44 -2.15
C ASP A 124 -6.52 -22.32 -2.59
N GLY A 125 -6.78 -21.74 -3.76
CA GLY A 125 -8.12 -21.49 -4.29
C GLY A 125 -8.80 -20.24 -3.71
N SER A 126 -8.22 -19.59 -2.70
CA SER A 126 -8.76 -18.34 -2.15
C SER A 126 -8.50 -17.15 -3.08
N LYS A 127 -9.30 -16.11 -2.93
CA LYS A 127 -9.09 -14.80 -3.56
C LYS A 127 -8.35 -13.88 -2.59
N TYR A 128 -7.47 -13.07 -3.13
CA TYR A 128 -6.66 -12.13 -2.37
C TYR A 128 -6.91 -10.73 -2.90
N TYR A 129 -7.24 -9.82 -2.00
CA TYR A 129 -7.58 -8.43 -2.30
C TYR A 129 -6.54 -7.55 -1.61
N GLY A 130 -5.92 -6.63 -2.35
CA GLY A 130 -4.79 -5.84 -1.87
C GLY A 130 -3.79 -5.54 -2.99
N PRO A 131 -2.61 -4.99 -2.65
CA PRO A 131 -2.12 -4.74 -1.29
C PRO A 131 -2.87 -3.63 -0.55
N TYR A 132 -2.75 -3.60 0.77
CA TYR A 132 -3.22 -2.51 1.62
C TYR A 132 -2.02 -1.73 2.18
N PRO A 133 -2.07 -0.40 2.26
CA PRO A 133 -0.95 0.43 2.72
C PRO A 133 -0.60 0.20 4.20
N SER A 134 -1.54 -0.33 5.00
CA SER A 134 -1.30 -0.68 6.39
C SER A 134 -2.22 -1.80 6.87
N VAL A 135 -1.81 -2.49 7.94
CA VAL A 135 -2.65 -3.48 8.64
C VAL A 135 -3.95 -2.85 9.13
N TRP A 136 -3.89 -1.61 9.59
CA TRP A 136 -5.06 -0.87 10.05
C TRP A 136 -6.07 -0.67 8.92
N SER A 137 -5.63 -0.19 7.74
CA SER A 137 -6.51 -0.01 6.58
C SER A 137 -7.17 -1.31 6.10
N ALA A 138 -6.45 -2.44 6.20
CA ALA A 138 -7.00 -3.76 5.91
C ALA A 138 -8.05 -4.18 6.97
N LYS A 139 -7.78 -3.92 8.26
CA LYS A 139 -8.72 -4.23 9.35
C LYS A 139 -10.01 -3.40 9.25
N GLU A 140 -9.92 -2.12 8.92
CA GLU A 140 -11.10 -1.26 8.72
C GLU A 140 -11.98 -1.78 7.58
N MET A 141 -11.38 -2.24 6.48
CA MET A 141 -12.15 -2.88 5.41
C MET A 141 -12.82 -4.18 5.87
N ILE A 142 -12.12 -5.04 6.62
CA ILE A 142 -12.72 -6.26 7.18
C ILE A 142 -13.90 -5.91 8.09
N LYS A 143 -13.76 -4.88 8.93
CA LYS A 143 -14.83 -4.39 9.81
C LYS A 143 -16.03 -3.92 9.00
N TYR A 144 -15.81 -3.07 8.00
CA TYR A 144 -16.85 -2.60 7.09
C TYR A 144 -17.63 -3.74 6.42
N ILE A 145 -16.92 -4.77 5.95
CA ILE A 145 -17.56 -5.97 5.37
C ILE A 145 -18.43 -6.71 6.40
N LYS A 146 -17.94 -6.84 7.64
CA LYS A 146 -18.71 -7.46 8.73
C LYS A 146 -19.94 -6.64 9.11
N ASP A 147 -19.86 -5.32 9.06
CA ASP A 147 -20.98 -4.43 9.37
C ASP A 147 -22.07 -4.51 8.28
N ILE A 148 -21.68 -4.51 6.99
CA ILE A 148 -22.61 -4.77 5.87
C ILE A 148 -23.32 -6.11 6.07
N TYR A 149 -22.55 -7.15 6.38
CA TYR A 149 -23.09 -8.47 6.64
C TYR A 149 -24.14 -8.43 7.74
N MET A 150 -23.82 -7.82 8.89
CA MET A 150 -24.74 -7.77 10.03
C MET A 150 -26.02 -7.05 9.66
N SER A 151 -25.91 -5.97 8.87
CA SER A 151 -27.07 -5.20 8.40
C SER A 151 -27.95 -5.99 7.42
N ILE A 152 -27.40 -6.87 6.57
CA ILE A 152 -28.18 -7.63 5.58
C ILE A 152 -28.93 -8.80 6.25
N LEU A 153 -28.34 -9.43 7.27
CA LEU A 153 -28.86 -10.67 7.85
C LEU A 153 -29.52 -10.50 9.21
N ASN A 154 -29.39 -9.31 9.82
CA ASN A 154 -29.79 -9.04 11.20
C ASN A 154 -29.20 -10.07 12.19
N ARG A 155 -28.03 -10.62 11.87
CA ARG A 155 -27.36 -11.74 12.55
C ARG A 155 -25.83 -11.58 12.47
N PRO A 156 -25.06 -12.15 13.42
CA PRO A 156 -23.60 -12.04 13.45
C PRO A 156 -22.91 -12.82 12.30
N PHE A 157 -21.71 -12.36 11.90
CA PHE A 157 -20.89 -12.90 10.79
C PHE A 157 -20.60 -14.42 10.85
N LEU A 158 -20.70 -15.02 12.03
CA LEU A 158 -20.39 -16.42 12.27
C LEU A 158 -21.60 -17.22 12.77
N ASP A 159 -22.83 -16.80 12.45
CA ASP A 159 -24.03 -17.56 12.83
C ASP A 159 -23.98 -18.96 12.20
N GLU A 160 -23.80 -19.98 13.05
CA GLU A 160 -23.65 -21.37 12.63
C GLU A 160 -24.94 -21.97 12.06
N THR A 161 -26.07 -21.30 12.27
CA THR A 161 -27.40 -21.75 11.83
C THR A 161 -27.74 -21.37 10.37
N LEU A 162 -26.85 -20.65 9.68
CA LEU A 162 -27.08 -20.20 8.30
C LEU A 162 -27.19 -21.36 7.32
N LYS A 163 -28.18 -21.27 6.42
CA LYS A 163 -28.33 -22.19 5.30
C LYS A 163 -27.25 -21.91 4.24
N ASN A 164 -26.92 -22.93 3.44
CA ASN A 164 -25.87 -22.83 2.42
C ASN A 164 -26.14 -21.73 1.37
N GLU A 165 -27.40 -21.51 0.98
CA GLU A 165 -27.79 -20.46 0.05
C GLU A 165 -27.54 -19.05 0.60
N GLU A 166 -27.70 -18.85 1.91
CA GLU A 166 -27.44 -17.56 2.57
C GLU A 166 -25.93 -17.29 2.60
N LYS A 167 -25.14 -18.32 2.92
CA LYS A 167 -23.65 -18.27 2.88
C LYS A 167 -23.11 -17.89 1.51
N GLU A 168 -23.69 -18.43 0.45
CA GLU A 168 -23.27 -18.11 -0.92
C GLU A 168 -23.61 -16.66 -1.29
N LYS A 169 -24.82 -16.18 -0.97
CA LYS A 169 -25.21 -14.78 -1.20
C LYS A 169 -24.25 -13.80 -0.50
N ILE A 170 -23.88 -14.11 0.73
CA ILE A 170 -22.90 -13.35 1.51
C ILE A 170 -21.54 -13.32 0.81
N TYR A 171 -21.06 -14.49 0.39
CA TYR A 171 -19.77 -14.62 -0.25
C TYR A 171 -19.69 -13.81 -1.54
N GLN A 172 -20.76 -13.82 -2.34
CA GLN A 172 -20.88 -12.99 -3.55
C GLN A 172 -20.91 -11.50 -3.23
N GLU A 173 -21.59 -11.09 -2.17
CA GLU A 173 -21.65 -9.69 -1.75
C GLU A 173 -20.28 -9.17 -1.26
N ILE A 174 -19.55 -9.97 -0.49
CA ILE A 174 -18.17 -9.66 -0.07
C ILE A 174 -17.28 -9.48 -1.29
N LYS A 175 -17.36 -10.42 -2.24
CA LYS A 175 -16.62 -10.33 -3.51
C LYS A 175 -16.99 -9.05 -4.27
N ARG A 176 -18.25 -8.67 -4.30
CA ARG A 176 -18.74 -7.46 -4.98
C ARG A 176 -18.16 -6.19 -4.36
N VAL A 177 -18.21 -6.06 -3.03
CA VAL A 177 -17.67 -4.90 -2.29
C VAL A 177 -16.16 -4.79 -2.51
N LEU A 178 -15.43 -5.89 -2.36
CA LEU A 178 -13.98 -5.88 -2.52
C LEU A 178 -13.58 -5.62 -3.98
N SER A 179 -14.24 -6.24 -4.96
CA SER A 179 -13.90 -6.06 -6.38
C SER A 179 -14.16 -4.64 -6.88
N ARG A 180 -15.13 -3.91 -6.30
CA ARG A 180 -15.34 -2.48 -6.62
C ARG A 180 -14.18 -1.58 -6.19
N LYS A 181 -13.44 -1.97 -5.15
CA LYS A 181 -12.25 -1.24 -4.71
C LYS A 181 -11.05 -1.43 -5.65
N TYR A 182 -11.00 -2.54 -6.37
CA TYR A 182 -9.89 -2.93 -7.25
C TYR A 182 -10.29 -2.90 -8.74
N ARG A 183 -11.28 -2.05 -9.09
CA ARG A 183 -11.71 -1.78 -10.46
C ARG A 183 -11.34 -0.36 -10.86
#